data_AF-A0A242CE72-F1
#
_entry.id   AF-A0A242CE72-F1
#
_cell.length_a   1.000
_cell.length_b   1.000
_cell.length_c   1.000
_cell.angle_alpha   90.00
_cell.angle_beta   90.00
_cell.angle_gamma   90.00
#
_symmetry.space_group_name_H-M   'P 1'
#
loop_
_entity.id
_entity.type
_entity.pdbx_description
1 polymer ?
#
loop_
_entity_poly.entity_id
_entity_poly.type
_entity_poly.pdbx_seq_one_letter_code
_entity_poly.pdbx_strand_id
1 'polypeptide(L)' 'MVVYEEGIEFCLWRVQFLAWEEVVDVKLSKIVNQEFLVLTLQNGKKVEINIMDSQLNRSNDEIYSIILESWYRAVEE' A
#
# COMPACT_ATOMS: atom_id res chain seq x y z
N MET A 1 -5.95 -5.36 -5.61
CA MET A 1 -5.53 -4.08 -5.02
C MET A 1 -5.74 -3.02 -6.08
N VAL A 2 -6.38 -1.92 -5.73
CA VAL A 2 -6.65 -0.79 -6.62
C VAL A 2 -6.24 0.48 -5.88
N VAL A 3 -5.45 1.31 -6.54
CA VAL A 3 -4.93 2.58 -6.01
C VAL A 3 -5.79 3.70 -6.56
N TYR A 4 -6.33 4.54 -5.67
CA TYR A 4 -7.15 5.71 -5.97
C TYR A 4 -6.44 6.97 -5.47
N GLU A 5 -6.93 8.13 -5.90
CA GLU A 5 -6.39 9.42 -5.44
C GLU A 5 -6.57 9.62 -3.94
N GLU A 6 -7.71 9.16 -3.39
CA GLU A 6 -8.09 9.29 -1.99
C GLU A 6 -7.56 8.17 -1.07
N GLY A 7 -7.14 7.04 -1.64
CA GLY A 7 -6.75 5.88 -0.83
C GLY A 7 -6.45 4.63 -1.63
N ILE A 8 -6.44 3.50 -0.94
CA ILE A 8 -6.16 2.18 -1.53
C ILE A 8 -7.19 1.16 -1.09
N GLU A 9 -7.69 0.41 -2.07
CA GLU A 9 -8.53 -0.76 -1.84
C GLU A 9 -7.71 -2.04 -2.00
N PHE A 10 -7.77 -2.91 -1.00
CA PHE A 10 -7.03 -4.18 -0.99
C PHE A 10 -7.83 -5.28 -0.29
N CYS A 11 -7.44 -6.53 -0.56
CA CYS A 11 -8.09 -7.71 0.00
C CYS A 11 -7.09 -8.47 0.87
N LEU A 12 -7.45 -8.67 2.14
CA LEU A 12 -6.79 -9.64 3.03
C LEU A 12 -7.77 -10.81 3.25
N TRP A 13 -8.57 -10.75 4.32
CA TRP A 13 -9.72 -11.66 4.56
C TRP A 13 -11.04 -11.10 4.03
N ARG A 14 -11.12 -9.78 3.83
CA ARG A 14 -12.24 -9.04 3.24
C ARG A 14 -11.66 -7.84 2.50
N VAL A 15 -12.44 -7.31 1.55
CA VAL A 15 -12.13 -6.04 0.88
C VAL A 15 -12.15 -4.93 1.93
N GLN A 16 -11.10 -4.11 1.93
CA GLN A 16 -10.93 -2.96 2.79
C GLN A 16 -10.45 -1.78 1.96
N PHE A 17 -10.99 -0.61 2.28
CA PHE A 17 -10.50 0.66 1.80
C PHE A 17 -9.76 1.37 2.93
N LEU A 18 -8.63 1.96 2.62
CA LEU A 18 -7.82 2.74 3.55
C LEU A 18 -7.53 4.11 2.93
N ALA A 19 -7.94 5.18 3.60
CA ALA A 19 -7.71 6.53 3.12
C ALA A 19 -6.25 6.96 3.35
N TRP A 20 -5.68 7.75 2.43
CA TRP A 20 -4.29 8.19 2.55
C TRP A 20 -4.03 9.07 3.78
N GLU A 21 -5.03 9.86 4.19
CA GLU A 21 -4.97 10.68 5.40
C GLU A 21 -4.69 9.87 6.67
N GLU A 22 -5.10 8.59 6.70
CA GLU A 22 -4.87 7.70 7.83
C GLU A 22 -3.43 7.14 7.87
N VAL A 23 -2.67 7.25 6.76
CA VAL A 23 -1.36 6.63 6.57
C VAL A 23 -0.24 7.66 6.80
N VAL A 24 0.68 7.35 7.72
CA VAL A 24 1.81 8.22 8.07
C VAL A 24 3.15 7.76 7.49
N ASP A 25 3.24 6.50 7.04
CA ASP A 25 4.47 5.94 6.48
C ASP A 25 4.13 4.76 5.56
N VAL A 26 4.82 4.68 4.44
CA VAL A 26 4.68 3.65 3.41
C VAL A 26 6.04 3.02 3.17
N LYS A 27 6.17 1.70 3.35
CA LYS A 27 7.43 0.98 3.18
C LYS A 27 7.27 -0.32 2.45
N LEU A 28 8.30 -0.68 1.70
CA LEU A 28 8.47 -2.03 1.17
C LEU A 28 9.25 -2.88 2.19
N SER A 29 8.71 -4.04 2.54
CA SER A 29 9.36 -5.02 3.42
C SER A 29 9.50 -6.35 2.69
N LYS A 30 10.64 -7.01 2.88
CA LYS A 30 10.91 -8.32 2.30
C LYS A 30 11.14 -9.33 3.41
N ILE A 31 10.30 -10.34 3.48
CA ILE A 31 10.38 -11.43 4.46
C ILE A 31 10.55 -12.73 3.69
N VAL A 32 11.74 -13.32 3.80
CA VAL A 32 12.14 -14.51 3.05
C VAL A 32 12.05 -14.24 1.54
N ASN A 33 11.00 -14.71 0.88
CA ASN A 33 10.75 -14.56 -0.55
C ASN A 33 9.45 -13.78 -0.84
N GLN A 34 8.85 -13.18 0.19
CA GLN A 34 7.62 -12.41 0.06
C GLN A 34 7.90 -10.92 0.24
N GLU A 35 7.29 -10.12 -0.61
CA GLU A 35 7.35 -8.66 -0.54
C GLU A 35 5.99 -8.13 -0.11
N PHE A 36 6.04 -7.28 0.90
CA PHE A 36 4.88 -6.69 1.54
C PHE A 36 4.99 -5.18 1.46
N LEU A 37 3.87 -4.56 1.13
CA LEU A 37 3.65 -3.15 1.38
C LEU A 37 3.21 -2.99 2.84
N VAL A 38 3.98 -2.24 3.61
CA VAL A 38 3.70 -1.94 5.01
C VAL A 38 3.24 -0.50 5.11
N LEU A 39 1.99 -0.31 5.52
CA LEU A 39 1.37 0.99 5.76
C LEU A 39 1.27 1.20 7.27
N THR A 40 1.93 2.24 7.79
CA THR A 40 1.79 2.64 9.19
C THR A 40 0.69 3.68 9.29
N LEU A 41 -0.27 3.45 10.18
CA LEU A 41 -1.40 4.36 10.39
C LEU A 41 -1.09 5.39 11.48
N GLN A 42 -1.85 6.49 11.51
CA GLN A 42 -1.75 7.52 12.55
C GLN A 42 -1.87 6.98 13.99
N ASN A 43 -2.66 5.92 14.18
CA ASN A 43 -2.82 5.25 15.48
C ASN A 43 -1.67 4.29 15.84
N GLY A 44 -0.60 4.24 15.04
CA GLY A 44 0.55 3.36 15.20
C GLY A 44 0.34 1.90 14.76
N LYS A 45 -0.88 1.54 14.34
CA LYS A 45 -1.17 0.22 13.77
C LYS A 45 -0.46 0.09 12.41
N LYS A 46 0.01 -1.12 12.12
CA LYS A 46 0.57 -1.48 10.81
C LYS A 46 -0.42 -2.33 10.04
N VAL A 47 -0.55 -2.04 8.75
CA VAL A 47 -1.27 -2.85 7.77
C VAL A 47 -0.24 -3.41 6.80
N GLU A 48 -0.19 -4.73 6.69
CA GLU A 48 0.74 -5.42 5.80
C GLU A 48 -0.05 -6.05 4.65
N ILE A 49 0.27 -5.64 3.42
CA ILE A 49 -0.39 -6.09 2.20
C ILE A 49 0.65 -6.85 1.39
N ASN A 50 0.40 -8.14 1.16
CA ASN A 50 1.27 -8.93 0.28
C ASN A 50 1.08 -8.44 -1.16
N ILE A 51 2.18 -8.04 -1.81
CA ILE A 51 2.16 -7.54 -3.19
C ILE A 51 2.79 -8.53 -4.18
N MET A 52 3.29 -9.68 -3.72
CA MET A 52 3.75 -10.75 -4.62
C MET A 52 2.64 -11.22 -5.54
N ASP A 53 2.97 -11.39 -6.83
CA ASP A 53 2.05 -11.93 -7.83
C ASP A 53 0.68 -11.23 -7.80
N SER A 54 0.65 -9.93 -7.48
CA SER A 54 -0.56 -9.16 -7.74
C SER A 54 -0.88 -9.39 -9.22
N GLN A 55 -2.13 -9.72 -9.55
CA GLN A 55 -2.60 -10.07 -10.91
C GLN A 55 -2.42 -8.94 -11.95
N LEU A 56 -1.64 -7.91 -11.62
CA LEU A 56 -1.16 -6.85 -12.45
C LEU A 56 0.14 -7.34 -13.09
N ASN A 57 0.26 -7.29 -14.41
CA ASN A 57 1.51 -7.60 -15.14
C ASN A 57 2.64 -6.58 -14.85
N ARG A 58 2.88 -6.23 -13.60
CA ARG A 58 3.80 -5.20 -13.11
C ARG A 58 4.70 -5.78 -12.02
N SER A 59 5.92 -5.30 -11.96
CA SER A 59 6.86 -5.64 -10.88
C SER A 59 6.42 -5.02 -9.55
N ASN A 60 6.87 -5.61 -8.44
CA ASN A 60 6.58 -5.12 -7.10
C ASN A 60 7.11 -3.69 -6.87
N ASP A 61 8.26 -3.36 -7.48
CA ASP A 61 8.84 -2.02 -7.43
C ASP A 61 7.97 -0.96 -8.14
N GLU A 62 7.35 -1.32 -9.27
CA GLU A 62 6.41 -0.44 -9.98
C GLU A 62 5.14 -0.21 -9.15
N ILE A 63 4.59 -1.27 -8.56
CA ILE A 63 3.42 -1.18 -7.67
C ILE A 63 3.73 -0.27 -6.48
N TYR A 64 4.88 -0.46 -5.84
CA TYR A 64 5.32 0.37 -4.74
C TYR A 64 5.48 1.84 -5.15
N SER A 65 6.08 2.10 -6.32
CA SER A 65 6.27 3.46 -6.83
C SER A 65 4.96 4.19 -7.07
N ILE A 66 3.95 3.51 -7.63
CA ILE A 66 2.61 4.08 -7.86
C ILE A 66 1.94 4.44 -6.54
N ILE A 67 2.04 3.55 -5.55
CA ILE A 67 1.44 3.77 -4.23
C ILE A 67 2.13 4.93 -3.52
N LEU A 68 3.47 4.97 -3.57
CA LEU A 68 4.25 6.02 -2.95
C LEU A 68 3.92 7.38 -3.56
N GLU A 69 3.82 7.47 -4.90
CA GLU A 69 3.43 8.69 -5.60
C GLU A 69 2.00 9.13 -5.24
N SER A 70 1.05 8.20 -5.21
CA SER A 70 -0.34 8.48 -4.85
C SER A 70 -0.47 8.99 -3.41
N TRP A 71 0.20 8.33 -2.47
CA TRP A 71 0.21 8.74 -1.06
C TRP A 71 0.88 10.10 -0.88
N TYR A 72 2.04 10.32 -1.52
CA TYR A 72 2.76 11.60 -1.40
C TYR A 72 1.93 12.78 -1.90
N ARG A 73 1.24 12.63 -3.03
CA ARG A 73 0.33 13.66 -3.56
C ARG A 73 -0.80 13.98 -2.58
N ALA A 74 -1.43 12.95 -2.00
CA ALA A 74 -2.54 13.12 -1.07
C ALA A 74 -2.13 13.75 0.28
N VAL A 75 -0.85 13.72 0.65
CA VAL A 75 -0.34 14.29 1.90
C VAL A 75 0.26 15.70 1.71
N GLU A 76 0.76 16.04 0.52
CA GLU A 76 1.26 17.38 0.22
C GLU A 76 0.17 18.42 -0.11
N GLU A 77 -1.03 17.98 -0.51
CA GLU A 77 -2.22 18.82 -0.67
C GLU A 77 -2.89 19.15 0.67
#